data_AF-A0A1E3H280-F1
#
_entry.id   AF-A0A1E3H280-F1
#
_cell.length_a   1.000
_cell.length_b   1.000
_cell.length_c   1.000
_cell.angle_alpha   90.00
_cell.angle_beta   90.00
_cell.angle_gamma   90.00
#
_symmetry.space_group_name_H-M   'P 1'
#
loop_
_entity.id
_entity.type
_entity.pdbx_description
1 polymer ?
#
loop_
_entity_poly.entity_id
_entity_poly.type
_entity_poly.pdbx_seq_one_letter_code
_entity_poly.pdbx_strand_id
1 'polypeptide(L)'
;MIRLSRLLVPALVLLAACNTTTPGGAPAGVRDGETLTKAMMERKLLDSCVYRQFNVVEKRNRMVEDCRCAARSAIRELPEGSYIVPRSGQLTGQQDLAVRNGIAACFKA
;
A
#
# COMPACT_ATOMS: atom_id res chain seq x y z
N MET A 1 -30.46 -47.84 -49.43
CA MET A 1 -31.14 -46.74 -48.71
C MET A 1 -30.10 -45.68 -48.39
N ILE A 2 -30.15 -44.55 -49.10
CA ILE A 2 -29.13 -43.51 -49.14
C ILE A 2 -29.52 -42.42 -48.13
N ARG A 3 -28.68 -42.13 -47.13
CA ARG A 3 -28.88 -40.99 -46.22
C ARG A 3 -28.24 -39.73 -46.82
N LEU A 4 -29.10 -38.85 -47.32
CA LEU A 4 -28.84 -37.42 -47.47
C LEU A 4 -28.52 -36.80 -46.10
N SER A 5 -27.55 -35.88 -46.05
CA SER A 5 -27.85 -34.44 -45.95
C SER A 5 -26.60 -33.65 -45.56
N ARG A 6 -26.11 -32.88 -46.54
CA ARG A 6 -25.35 -31.64 -46.36
C ARG A 6 -26.20 -30.64 -45.60
N LEU A 7 -25.61 -29.79 -44.74
CA LEU A 7 -25.99 -28.38 -44.50
C LEU A 7 -25.05 -27.86 -43.38
N LEU A 8 -24.04 -27.07 -43.75
CA LEU A 8 -24.07 -25.60 -43.75
C LEU A 8 -23.87 -25.02 -42.35
N VAL A 9 -22.63 -24.59 -42.12
CA VAL A 9 -22.20 -23.71 -41.04
C VAL A 9 -22.75 -22.31 -41.31
N PRO A 10 -23.47 -21.68 -40.38
CA PRO A 10 -23.58 -20.23 -40.35
C PRO A 10 -22.59 -19.69 -39.31
N ALA A 11 -21.59 -18.99 -39.82
CA ALA A 11 -20.85 -18.00 -39.06
C ALA A 11 -21.75 -16.79 -38.75
N LEU A 12 -21.30 -16.00 -37.77
CA LEU A 12 -21.83 -14.70 -37.30
C LEU A 12 -23.08 -14.72 -36.43
N VAL A 13 -22.88 -14.51 -35.12
CA VAL A 13 -23.53 -13.40 -34.42
C VAL A 13 -22.52 -12.80 -33.43
N LEU A 14 -22.19 -11.53 -33.67
CA LEU A 14 -21.36 -10.68 -32.80
C LEU A 14 -22.24 -9.49 -32.41
N LEU A 15 -22.11 -9.09 -31.14
CA LEU A 15 -22.57 -7.87 -30.47
C LEU A 15 -23.93 -7.82 -29.72
N ALA A 16 -23.75 -7.61 -28.41
CA ALA A 16 -24.40 -6.63 -27.52
C ALA A 16 -25.86 -6.88 -27.08
N ALA A 17 -26.29 -6.70 -25.83
CA ALA A 17 -25.67 -6.34 -24.55
C ALA A 17 -26.71 -6.59 -23.43
N CYS A 18 -26.27 -6.39 -22.18
CA CYS A 18 -27.05 -6.14 -20.94
C CYS A 18 -27.29 -7.31 -19.95
N ASN A 19 -26.35 -7.35 -18.98
CA ASN A 19 -26.56 -7.41 -17.53
C ASN A 19 -27.16 -8.66 -16.87
N THR A 20 -26.28 -9.43 -16.23
CA THR A 20 -26.24 -9.51 -14.75
C THR A 20 -24.80 -9.84 -14.28
N THR A 21 -24.18 -8.86 -13.61
CA THR A 21 -23.39 -9.03 -12.35
C THR A 21 -22.70 -10.40 -12.14
N THR A 22 -21.37 -10.53 -12.19
CA THR A 22 -20.43 -9.90 -11.25
C THR A 22 -19.00 -9.91 -11.85
N PRO A 23 -18.34 -8.76 -12.06
CA PRO A 23 -16.93 -8.73 -12.41
C PRO A 23 -16.07 -8.34 -11.21
N GLY A 24 -15.05 -9.13 -10.91
CA GLY A 24 -14.01 -8.80 -9.94
C GLY A 24 -13.51 -10.09 -9.29
N GLY A 25 -12.37 -10.65 -9.64
CA GLY A 25 -11.12 -9.96 -9.89
C GLY A 25 -10.26 -10.06 -8.64
N ALA A 26 -9.17 -10.81 -8.77
CA ALA A 26 -8.11 -11.14 -7.81
C ALA A 26 -8.42 -12.29 -6.81
N PRO A 27 -7.48 -13.25 -6.66
CA PRO A 27 -7.54 -14.20 -5.57
C PRO A 27 -7.49 -13.42 -4.25
N ALA A 28 -8.20 -13.88 -3.23
CA ALA A 28 -8.02 -13.45 -1.86
C ALA A 28 -6.61 -13.86 -1.40
N GLY A 29 -5.60 -13.13 -1.87
CA GLY A 29 -4.23 -13.22 -1.45
C GLY A 29 -4.19 -12.75 -0.01
N VAL A 30 -4.06 -13.72 0.89
CA VAL A 30 -3.65 -13.61 2.28
C VAL A 30 -3.05 -12.23 2.61
N ARG A 31 -3.85 -11.34 3.19
CA ARG A 31 -3.32 -10.15 3.87
C ARG A 31 -2.84 -10.60 5.25
N ASP A 32 -1.63 -11.17 5.32
CA ASP A 32 -0.96 -11.53 6.59
C ASP A 32 -0.44 -10.28 7.34
N GLY A 33 -1.30 -9.28 7.50
CA GLY A 33 -0.96 -8.00 8.10
C GLY A 33 -2.17 -7.23 8.61
N GLU A 34 -1.92 -6.34 9.57
CA GLU A 34 -2.91 -5.43 10.11
C GLU A 34 -3.01 -4.19 9.20
N THR A 35 -4.23 -3.79 8.83
CA THR A 35 -4.45 -2.52 8.15
C THR A 35 -4.65 -1.43 9.19
N LEU A 36 -3.74 -0.46 9.22
CA LEU A 36 -3.78 0.67 10.13
C LEU A 36 -4.58 1.83 9.54
N THR A 37 -5.16 2.64 10.43
CA THR A 37 -5.63 3.97 10.05
C THR A 37 -4.45 4.87 9.72
N LYS A 38 -4.68 5.96 8.97
CA LYS A 38 -3.65 6.96 8.67
C LYS A 38 -2.95 7.49 9.93
N ALA A 39 -3.72 7.80 10.97
CA ALA A 39 -3.20 8.30 12.24
C ALA A 39 -2.33 7.26 12.97
N MET A 40 -2.72 5.98 12.95
CA MET A 40 -1.92 4.90 13.52
C MET A 40 -0.63 4.67 12.73
N MET A 41 -0.70 4.75 11.40
CA MET A 41 0.47 4.66 10.54
C MET A 41 1.43 5.82 10.81
N GLU A 42 0.93 7.05 10.89
CA GLU A 42 1.74 8.23 11.22
C GLU A 42 2.46 8.09 12.56
N ARG A 43 1.77 7.59 13.61
CA ARG A 43 2.39 7.29 14.90
C ARG A 43 3.48 6.22 14.78
N LYS A 44 3.25 5.18 13.98
CA LYS A 44 4.25 4.13 13.73
C LYS A 44 5.50 4.66 12.99
N LEU A 45 5.31 5.58 12.04
CA LEU A 45 6.41 6.26 11.35
C LEU A 45 7.20 7.15 12.32
N LEU A 46 6.52 7.84 13.24
CA LEU A 46 7.13 8.61 14.33
C LEU A 46 7.98 7.71 15.23
N ASP A 47 7.44 6.58 15.70
CA ASP A 47 8.16 5.64 16.55
C ASP A 47 9.41 5.09 15.85
N SER A 48 9.29 4.75 14.55
CA SER A 48 10.42 4.32 13.74
C SER A 48 11.50 5.39 13.61
N CYS A 49 11.11 6.65 13.39
CA CYS A 49 12.05 7.76 13.35
C CYS A 49 12.78 7.94 14.68
N VAL A 50 12.03 7.95 15.80
CA VAL A 50 12.60 8.13 17.15
C VAL A 50 13.59 7.00 17.45
N TYR A 51 13.22 5.75 17.19
CA TYR A 51 14.11 4.60 17.39
C TYR A 51 15.42 4.72 16.61
N ARG A 52 15.35 5.18 15.35
CA ARG A 52 16.54 5.39 14.49
C ARG A 52 17.43 6.53 14.98
N GLN A 53 16.83 7.64 15.39
CA GLN A 53 17.58 8.85 15.78
C GLN A 53 18.01 8.85 17.25
N PHE A 54 17.50 7.92 18.06
CA PHE A 54 17.80 7.84 19.49
C PHE A 54 19.30 7.70 19.79
N ASN A 55 20.09 7.02 18.96
CA ASN A 55 21.54 6.92 19.18
C ASN A 55 22.36 7.90 18.34
N VAL A 56 21.69 8.71 17.50
CA VAL A 56 22.34 9.63 16.56
C VAL A 56 22.27 11.07 17.05
N VAL A 57 21.15 11.47 17.66
CA VAL A 57 20.89 12.85 18.07
C VAL A 57 20.90 12.98 19.59
N GLU A 58 21.83 13.77 20.12
CA GLU A 58 21.98 14.03 21.55
C GLU A 58 20.84 14.91 22.11
N LYS A 59 20.34 15.86 21.32
CA LYS A 59 19.28 16.80 21.71
C LYS A 59 17.89 16.16 21.60
N ARG A 60 17.52 15.38 22.63
CA ARG A 60 16.26 14.61 22.73
C ARG A 60 14.99 15.40 22.40
N ASN A 61 14.86 16.62 22.92
CA ASN A 61 13.65 17.43 22.69
C ASN A 61 13.50 17.83 21.21
N ARG A 62 14.60 18.29 20.59
CA ARG A 62 14.63 18.65 19.16
C ARG A 62 14.40 17.43 18.27
N MET A 63 14.97 16.28 18.64
CA MET A 63 14.79 15.01 17.92
C MET A 63 13.30 14.62 17.78
N VAL A 64 12.49 14.77 18.84
CA VAL A 64 11.07 14.40 18.78
C VAL A 64 10.30 15.34 17.85
N GLU A 65 10.61 16.63 17.85
CA GLU A 65 9.98 17.60 16.94
C GLU A 65 10.35 17.34 15.48
N ASP A 66 11.63 17.08 15.21
CA ASP A 66 12.12 16.74 13.87
C ASP A 66 11.54 15.39 13.42
N CYS A 67 11.37 14.42 14.32
CA CYS A 67 10.70 13.16 14.00
C CYS A 67 9.18 13.31 13.76
N ARG A 68 8.50 14.25 14.43
CA ARG A 68 7.12 14.61 14.09
C ARG A 68 7.04 15.23 12.69
N CYS A 69 8.00 16.07 12.33
CA CYS A 69 8.13 16.57 10.95
C CYS A 69 8.35 15.43 9.95
N ALA A 70 9.24 14.49 10.27
CA ALA A 70 9.58 13.36 9.41
C ALA A 70 8.36 12.44 9.19
N ALA A 71 7.63 12.08 10.26
CA ALA A 71 6.44 11.25 10.18
C ALA A 71 5.33 11.90 9.33
N ARG A 72 5.08 13.20 9.52
CA ARG A 72 4.13 13.97 8.69
C ARG A 72 4.53 14.06 7.23
N SER A 73 5.83 14.09 6.95
CA SER A 73 6.33 14.10 5.57
C SER A 73 6.19 12.72 4.94
N ALA A 74 6.63 11.68 5.64
CA ALA A 74 6.54 10.30 5.21
C ALA A 74 5.09 9.86 4.91
N ILE A 75 4.13 10.20 5.78
CA ILE A 75 2.72 9.80 5.57
C ILE A 75 2.08 10.47 4.34
N ARG A 76 2.62 11.60 3.85
CA ARG A 76 2.14 12.26 2.62
C ARG A 76 2.66 11.59 1.35
N GLU A 77 3.80 10.91 1.43
CA GLU A 77 4.39 10.17 0.32
C GLU A 77 3.76 8.77 0.16
N LEU A 78 3.07 8.29 1.19
CA LEU A 78 2.43 6.99 1.19
C LEU A 78 1.01 7.07 0.58
N PRO A 79 0.69 6.25 -0.44
CA PRO A 79 -0.65 6.23 -1.03
C PRO A 79 -1.66 5.65 -0.04
N GLU A 80 -2.92 6.11 -0.12
CA GLU A 80 -4.00 5.55 0.69
C GLU A 80 -4.17 4.04 0.38
N GLY A 81 -4.16 3.21 1.43
CA GLY A 81 -4.14 1.75 1.31
C GLY A 81 -2.77 1.10 1.48
N SER A 82 -1.68 1.88 1.54
CA SER A 82 -0.33 1.38 1.88
C SER A 82 -0.08 1.22 3.38
N TYR A 83 -1.08 1.45 4.22
CA TYR A 83 -1.00 1.39 5.69
C TYR A 83 -1.14 -0.05 6.23
N ILE A 84 -0.65 -1.02 5.47
CA ILE A 84 -0.66 -2.42 5.87
C ILE A 84 0.69 -2.72 6.52
N VAL A 85 0.64 -3.29 7.72
CA VAL A 85 1.83 -3.70 8.46
C VAL A 85 1.82 -5.22 8.58
N PRO A 86 2.92 -5.93 8.24
CA PRO A 86 3.02 -7.37 8.42
C PRO A 86 2.83 -7.78 9.89
N ARG A 87 2.49 -9.05 10.17
CA ARG A 87 2.42 -9.58 11.55
C ARG A 87 3.67 -9.33 12.41
N SER A 88 4.84 -9.17 11.79
CA SER A 88 6.08 -8.83 12.50
C SER A 88 6.06 -7.42 13.12
N GLY A 89 5.09 -6.59 12.76
CA GLY A 89 4.99 -5.20 13.20
C GLY A 89 6.02 -4.28 12.55
N GLN A 90 6.86 -4.76 11.62
CA GLN A 90 7.88 -3.96 10.96
C GLN A 90 7.30 -3.09 9.84
N LEU A 91 7.99 -1.99 9.50
CA LEU A 91 7.64 -1.21 8.32
C LEU A 91 7.91 -2.02 7.05
N THR A 92 7.07 -1.83 6.03
CA THR A 92 7.39 -2.31 4.68
C THR A 92 8.54 -1.50 4.10
N GLY A 93 9.20 -2.00 3.04
CA GLY A 93 10.30 -1.27 2.40
C GLY A 93 9.92 0.13 1.92
N GLN A 94 8.69 0.30 1.39
CA GLN A 94 8.17 1.60 0.97
C GLN A 94 7.95 2.55 2.17
N GLN A 95 7.37 2.05 3.26
CA GLN A 95 7.19 2.83 4.49
C GLN A 95 8.54 3.22 5.10
N ASP A 96 9.53 2.33 5.08
CA ASP A 96 10.87 2.61 5.58
C ASP A 96 11.57 3.71 4.77
N LEU A 97 11.47 3.64 3.44
CA LEU A 97 12.02 4.66 2.55
C LEU A 97 11.38 6.03 2.82
N ALA A 98 10.05 6.08 2.98
CA ALA A 98 9.35 7.32 3.31
C ALA A 98 9.83 7.93 4.63
N VAL A 99 10.07 7.11 5.68
CA VAL A 99 10.65 7.60 6.95
C VAL A 99 12.04 8.19 6.73
N ARG A 100 12.91 7.53 5.94
CA ARG A 100 14.27 8.02 5.67
C ARG A 100 14.27 9.34 4.91
N ASN A 101 13.41 9.47 3.91
CA ASN A 101 13.23 10.72 3.17
C ASN A 101 12.75 11.84 4.11
N GLY A 102 11.77 11.54 4.97
CA GLY A 102 11.28 12.45 5.99
C GLY A 102 12.37 12.90 6.96
N ILE A 103 13.24 11.97 7.41
CA ILE A 103 14.39 12.28 8.24
C ILE A 103 15.34 13.22 7.51
N ALA A 104 15.75 12.90 6.28
CA ALA A 104 16.66 13.74 5.50
C ALA A 104 16.10 15.16 5.25
N ALA A 105 14.78 15.29 5.11
CA ALA A 105 14.13 16.58 4.91
C ALA A 105 14.05 17.42 6.19
N CYS A 106 13.80 16.80 7.34
CA CYS A 106 13.51 17.48 8.60
C CYS A 106 14.72 17.64 9.53
N PHE A 107 15.65 16.69 9.54
CA PHE A 107 16.89 16.75 10.33
C PHE A 107 17.97 17.51 9.53
N LYS A 108 17.84 18.83 9.44
CA LYS A 108 18.87 19.71 8.88
C LYS A 108 19.84 20.14 10.00
N ALA A 109 21.14 20.06 9.70
CA ALA A 109 22.22 20.49 10.58
C ALA A 109 22.16 21.99 10.87
#